data_AF-A0AAV6TPF0-F1
#
_entry.id   AF-A0AAV6TPF0-F1
#
_cell.length_a   1.000
_cell.length_b   1.000
_cell.length_c   1.000
_cell.angle_alpha   90.00
_cell.angle_beta   90.00
_cell.angle_gamma   90.00
#
_symmetry.space_group_name_H-M   'P 1'
#
loop_
_entity.id
_entity.type
_entity.pdbx_description
1 polymer ?
#
loop_
_entity_poly.entity_id
_entity_poly.type
_entity_poly.pdbx_seq_one_letter_code
_entity_poly.pdbx_strand_id
1 'polypeptide(L)'
;VPPPNIEFTLPSPKIASERVPVADTPWMPHVKAKVEEVTINQEQTLQRSFVTATKTRRKQQMELVQRALQEEEEKKRTERENYHITTAAVTMNAAHEPALFHAVEDHEEGDQDLSLERPVTHHMQAAQALFPSCLCSAAIPIINSLEDAQVNSEGVSVYEAALKVAYMCLTEDTALFLRHILEKLTRERQNEMFQILRKLLRYIPQLPPQSACSLFNYLIGYVMFYVRAPIEGGQDHIGNALSVLWQVAPCVNGLFLKDLKQVLRKEQCDATLLITANVPSAKKIIIHGPDASGIPSQYPIHEDTQFNVILQDSLDFFGIEESQHNAHFLVDTKT
;
A
#
# COMPACT_ATOMS: atom_id res chain seq x y z
N VAL A 1 -1.03 -33.81 2.27
CA VAL A 1 -1.58 -32.59 1.61
C VAL A 1 -0.66 -31.45 1.97
N PRO A 2 0.05 -30.80 1.03
CA PRO A 2 0.85 -29.63 1.37
C PRO A 2 -0.11 -28.53 1.86
N PRO A 3 0.20 -27.80 2.95
CA PRO A 3 -0.68 -26.76 3.45
C PRO A 3 -0.72 -25.60 2.45
N PRO A 4 -1.82 -24.84 2.40
CA PRO A 4 -1.92 -23.67 1.52
C PRO A 4 -0.78 -22.71 1.88
N ASN A 5 0.19 -22.58 0.97
CA ASN A 5 0.97 -21.36 0.92
C ASN A 5 -0.06 -20.23 0.80
N ILE A 6 -0.07 -19.30 1.76
CA ILE A 6 -0.65 -17.99 1.49
C ILE A 6 0.34 -17.33 0.54
N GLU A 7 0.27 -17.76 -0.72
CA GLU A 7 0.81 -17.04 -1.84
C GLU A 7 -0.09 -15.81 -1.93
N PHE A 8 0.39 -14.66 -1.45
CA PHE A 8 -0.28 -13.36 -1.60
C PHE A 8 -0.24 -12.91 -3.08
N THR A 9 -0.55 -13.82 -4.01
CA THR A 9 -0.59 -13.65 -5.46
C THR A 9 -2.04 -13.51 -5.94
N LEU A 10 -2.90 -12.84 -5.16
CA LEU A 10 -4.16 -12.28 -5.64
C LEU A 10 -4.29 -10.84 -5.14
N PRO A 11 -4.83 -9.92 -5.95
CA PRO A 11 -4.41 -8.53 -6.00
C PRO A 11 -5.04 -7.78 -4.82
N SER A 12 -4.36 -7.76 -3.68
CA SER A 12 -4.53 -6.61 -2.80
C SER A 12 -4.15 -5.40 -3.67
N PRO A 13 -5.04 -4.43 -3.89
CA PRO A 13 -4.70 -3.25 -4.67
C PRO A 13 -3.42 -2.69 -4.07
N LYS A 14 -2.35 -2.53 -4.87
CA LYS A 14 -1.11 -1.94 -4.35
C LYS A 14 -1.48 -0.59 -3.77
N ILE A 15 -1.49 -0.49 -2.45
CA ILE A 15 -1.78 0.76 -1.76
C ILE A 15 -0.45 1.49 -1.68
N ALA A 16 -0.48 2.74 -2.11
CA ALA A 16 0.67 3.63 -2.15
C ALA A 16 1.76 3.25 -3.16
N SER A 17 2.74 4.14 -3.33
CA SER A 17 3.81 3.98 -4.32
C SER A 17 4.91 3.08 -3.78
N GLU A 18 5.22 2.00 -4.52
CA GLU A 18 6.22 1.00 -4.13
C GLU A 18 7.65 1.55 -4.09
N ARG A 19 7.95 2.53 -4.94
CA ARG A 19 9.27 3.16 -5.02
C ARG A 19 9.13 4.64 -5.29
N VAL A 20 9.97 5.43 -4.64
CA VAL A 20 10.32 6.75 -5.16
C VAL A 20 11.29 6.50 -6.31
N PRO A 21 11.01 6.96 -7.54
CA PRO A 21 11.98 6.83 -8.62
C PRO A 21 13.29 7.48 -8.18
N VAL A 22 14.40 6.77 -8.43
CA VAL A 22 15.72 7.35 -8.20
C VAL A 22 15.85 8.56 -9.12
N ALA A 23 16.12 9.73 -8.55
CA ALA A 23 16.30 10.95 -9.34
C ALA A 23 17.53 10.79 -10.25
N ASP A 24 17.37 11.07 -11.54
CA ASP A 24 18.40 10.94 -12.58
C ASP A 24 19.24 9.66 -12.51
N THR A 25 18.61 8.51 -12.76
CA THR A 25 19.37 7.27 -12.88
C THR A 25 20.42 7.38 -14.01
N PRO A 26 21.73 7.32 -13.72
CA PRO A 26 22.77 7.48 -14.75
C PRO A 26 22.73 6.38 -15.83
N TRP A 27 22.01 5.29 -15.56
CA TRP A 27 21.78 4.18 -16.48
C TRP A 27 20.52 4.31 -17.35
N MET A 28 19.68 5.33 -17.16
CA MET A 28 18.52 5.54 -18.03
C MET A 28 18.94 6.28 -19.31
N PRO A 29 18.53 5.78 -20.49
CA PRO A 29 18.70 6.51 -21.74
C PRO A 29 18.05 7.90 -21.62
N HIS A 30 18.85 8.94 -21.81
CA HIS A 30 18.32 10.30 -21.87
C HIS A 30 17.68 10.48 -23.24
N VAL A 31 16.35 10.36 -23.32
CA VAL A 31 15.61 10.78 -24.51
C VAL A 31 15.65 12.31 -24.53
N LYS A 32 16.68 12.87 -25.17
CA LYS A 32 16.74 14.31 -25.43
C LYS A 32 15.77 14.61 -26.56
N ALA A 33 14.52 14.91 -26.22
CA ALA A 33 13.61 15.54 -27.17
C ALA A 33 14.21 16.91 -27.53
N LYS A 34 14.92 17.00 -28.65
CA LYS A 34 15.36 18.31 -29.16
C LYS A 34 14.11 19.09 -29.51
N VAL A 35 14.01 20.33 -29.00
CA VAL A 35 12.91 21.26 -29.31
C VAL A 35 12.68 21.36 -30.82
N GLU A 36 13.77 21.31 -31.60
CA GLU A 36 13.74 21.29 -33.07
C GLU A 36 13.04 20.05 -33.65
N GLU A 37 13.30 18.85 -33.13
CA GLU A 37 12.73 17.58 -33.64
C GLU A 37 11.23 17.45 -33.32
N VAL A 38 10.78 17.90 -32.14
CA VAL A 38 9.35 17.91 -31.76
C VAL A 38 8.56 18.87 -32.65
N THR A 39 9.16 20.02 -33.01
CA THR A 39 8.54 20.95 -33.96
C THR A 39 8.52 20.43 -35.40
N ILE A 40 9.54 19.66 -35.83
CA ILE A 40 9.65 19.11 -37.19
C ILE A 40 8.67 17.95 -37.42
N ASN A 41 8.48 17.05 -36.45
CA ASN A 41 7.54 15.93 -36.58
C ASN A 41 6.07 16.40 -36.67
N GLN A 42 5.70 17.47 -35.95
CA GLN A 42 4.37 18.07 -36.08
C GLN A 42 4.23 18.90 -37.37
N GLU A 43 5.31 19.53 -37.88
CA GLU A 43 5.28 20.20 -39.19
C GLU A 43 4.94 19.22 -40.32
N GLN A 44 5.43 17.98 -40.29
CA GLN A 44 5.06 16.97 -41.31
C GLN A 44 3.57 16.59 -41.25
N THR A 45 2.96 16.56 -40.07
CA THR A 45 1.51 16.29 -39.91
C THR A 45 0.66 17.52 -40.28
N LEU A 46 1.12 18.73 -39.96
CA LEU A 46 0.44 20.01 -40.21
C LEU A 46 0.59 20.52 -41.66
N GLN A 47 1.61 20.08 -42.39
CA GLN A 47 1.79 20.42 -43.82
C GLN A 47 0.66 19.89 -44.73
N ARG A 48 -0.21 18.99 -44.24
CA ARG A 48 -1.42 18.56 -44.95
C ARG A 48 -2.63 19.50 -44.78
N SER A 49 -2.55 20.51 -43.92
CA SER A 49 -3.68 21.41 -43.64
C SER A 49 -3.26 22.88 -43.56
N PHE A 50 -3.41 23.56 -44.69
CA PHE A 50 -3.55 25.01 -44.87
C PHE A 50 -2.41 25.94 -44.43
N VAL A 51 -1.81 26.54 -45.46
CA VAL A 51 -0.93 27.70 -45.44
C VAL A 51 -1.79 28.97 -45.37
N THR A 52 -1.91 29.62 -44.22
CA THR A 52 -2.08 31.09 -44.12
C THR A 52 -1.72 31.55 -42.70
N ALA A 53 -0.73 32.45 -42.61
CA ALA A 53 -0.37 33.34 -41.49
C ALA A 53 -0.49 32.80 -40.04
N THR A 54 0.66 32.64 -39.36
CA THR A 54 0.96 33.38 -38.11
C THR A 54 2.37 33.07 -37.58
N LYS A 55 3.31 34.02 -37.72
CA LYS A 55 4.58 34.02 -36.95
C LYS A 55 4.35 33.93 -35.43
N THR A 56 3.16 34.31 -34.96
CA THR A 56 2.74 34.25 -33.55
C THR A 56 2.41 32.84 -33.06
N ARG A 57 1.84 31.96 -33.89
CA ARG A 57 1.49 30.58 -33.50
C ARG A 57 2.73 29.71 -33.28
N ARG A 58 3.75 29.87 -34.14
CA ARG A 58 5.07 29.22 -33.97
C ARG A 58 5.76 29.69 -32.69
N LYS A 59 5.70 31.00 -32.39
CA LYS A 59 6.26 31.55 -31.14
C LYS A 59 5.55 30.99 -29.91
N GLN A 60 4.22 30.91 -29.92
CA GLN A 60 3.44 30.33 -28.83
C GLN A 60 3.73 28.84 -28.62
N GLN A 61 3.86 28.04 -29.70
CA GLN A 61 4.24 26.63 -29.59
C GLN A 61 5.65 26.45 -29.02
N MET A 62 6.61 27.27 -29.47
CA MET A 62 7.97 27.24 -28.95
C MET A 62 8.01 27.63 -27.46
N GLU A 63 7.25 28.64 -27.05
CA GLU A 63 7.09 29.04 -25.65
C GLU A 63 6.43 27.92 -24.81
N LEU A 64 5.43 27.21 -25.34
CA LEU A 64 4.80 26.07 -24.67
C LEU A 64 5.79 24.90 -24.47
N VAL A 65 6.58 24.56 -25.49
CA VAL A 65 7.60 23.50 -25.38
C VAL A 65 8.70 23.91 -24.40
N GLN A 66 9.15 25.15 -24.45
CA GLN A 66 10.16 25.67 -23.52
C GLN A 66 9.65 25.66 -22.08
N ARG A 67 8.38 26.04 -21.86
CA ARG A 67 7.74 25.97 -20.54
C ARG A 67 7.62 24.54 -20.05
N ALA A 68 7.20 23.60 -20.90
CA ALA A 68 7.12 22.19 -20.54
C ALA A 68 8.49 21.60 -20.14
N LEU A 69 9.56 21.98 -20.85
CA LEU A 69 10.93 21.59 -20.49
C LEU A 69 11.38 22.20 -19.15
N GLN A 70 11.03 23.46 -18.88
CA GLN A 70 11.31 24.11 -17.60
C GLN A 70 10.55 23.43 -16.44
N GLU A 71 9.28 23.12 -16.64
CA GLU A 71 8.44 22.41 -15.66
C GLU A 71 8.99 20.99 -15.39
N GLU A 72 9.48 20.29 -16.41
CA GLU A 72 10.15 18.99 -16.24
C GLU A 72 11.47 19.11 -15.47
N GLU A 73 12.29 20.13 -15.75
CA GLU A 73 13.55 20.38 -15.04
C GLU A 73 13.32 20.77 -13.57
N GLU A 74 12.32 21.61 -13.30
CA GLU A 74 11.92 21.99 -11.94
C GLU A 74 11.37 20.78 -11.16
N LYS A 75 10.60 19.93 -11.82
CA LYS A 75 10.15 18.65 -11.27
C LYS A 75 11.35 17.76 -10.92
N LYS A 76 12.31 17.56 -11.84
CA LYS A 76 13.53 16.78 -11.57
C LYS A 76 14.37 17.38 -10.45
N ARG A 77 14.52 18.70 -10.40
CA ARG A 77 15.21 19.41 -9.31
C ARG A 77 14.56 19.08 -7.96
N THR A 78 13.24 19.20 -7.89
CA THR A 78 12.47 18.89 -6.67
C THR A 78 12.63 17.42 -6.29
N GLU A 79 12.62 16.50 -7.25
CA GLU A 79 12.88 15.08 -7.01
C GLU A 79 14.28 14.84 -6.45
N ARG A 80 15.32 15.49 -7.00
CA ARG A 80 16.71 15.40 -6.49
C ARG A 80 16.83 15.90 -5.07
N GLU A 81 16.25 17.07 -4.77
CA GLU A 81 16.34 17.71 -3.45
C GLU A 81 15.68 16.84 -2.37
N ASN A 82 14.65 16.08 -2.72
CA ASN A 82 13.92 15.21 -1.80
C ASN A 82 14.41 13.74 -1.80
N TYR A 83 15.35 13.38 -2.67
CA TYR A 83 15.81 12.00 -2.79
C TYR A 83 16.96 11.70 -1.82
N HIS A 84 16.71 10.81 -0.86
CA HIS A 84 17.75 10.31 0.04
C HIS A 84 18.52 9.16 -0.62
N ILE A 85 19.77 9.40 -1.01
CA ILE A 85 20.62 8.38 -1.66
C ILE A 85 20.78 7.09 -0.84
N THR A 86 20.66 7.17 0.49
CA THR A 86 20.75 6.01 1.39
C THR A 86 19.55 5.06 1.29
N THR A 87 18.44 5.48 0.67
CA THR A 87 17.27 4.62 0.42
C THR A 87 17.32 3.96 -0.96
N ALA A 88 18.38 4.17 -1.74
CA ALA A 88 18.59 3.51 -3.01
C ALA A 88 18.87 2.01 -2.80
N ALA A 89 18.06 1.15 -3.40
CA ALA A 89 18.33 -0.28 -3.51
C ALA A 89 19.42 -0.51 -4.56
N VAL A 90 20.68 -0.28 -4.20
CA VAL A 90 21.82 -0.23 -5.13
C VAL A 90 21.97 -1.55 -5.87
N THR A 91 21.84 -2.69 -5.19
CA THR A 91 22.00 -4.01 -5.80
C THR A 91 20.88 -4.29 -6.80
N MET A 92 19.63 -3.93 -6.45
CA MET A 92 18.50 -4.04 -7.35
C MET A 92 18.62 -3.11 -8.57
N ASN A 93 19.11 -1.90 -8.37
CA ASN A 93 19.29 -0.91 -9.43
C ASN A 93 20.47 -1.26 -10.35
N ALA A 94 21.56 -1.80 -9.80
CA ALA A 94 22.73 -2.25 -10.54
C ALA A 94 22.44 -3.50 -11.38
N ALA A 95 21.41 -4.26 -11.04
CA ALA A 95 20.93 -5.37 -11.84
C ALA A 95 20.20 -4.91 -13.13
N HIS A 96 20.01 -3.61 -13.34
CA HIS A 96 19.49 -3.07 -14.59
C HIS A 96 20.52 -3.24 -15.72
N GLU A 97 20.17 -3.99 -16.77
CA GLU A 97 21.04 -4.25 -17.93
C GLU A 97 20.46 -3.59 -19.19
N PRO A 98 20.95 -2.38 -19.59
CA PRO A 98 20.47 -1.70 -20.79
C PRO A 98 20.69 -2.50 -22.08
N ALA A 99 21.71 -3.36 -22.14
CA ALA A 99 22.01 -4.13 -23.35
C ALA A 99 20.91 -5.15 -23.72
N LEU A 100 20.03 -5.51 -22.78
CA LEU A 100 18.90 -6.41 -23.03
C LEU A 100 17.70 -5.71 -23.71
N PHE A 101 17.70 -4.37 -23.84
CA PHE A 101 16.65 -3.63 -24.54
C PHE A 101 16.58 -3.96 -26.04
N HIS A 102 17.74 -4.12 -26.70
CA HIS A 102 17.80 -4.31 -28.14
C HIS A 102 17.29 -5.69 -28.61
N ALA A 103 17.22 -6.69 -27.72
CA ALA A 103 16.69 -8.00 -28.06
C ALA A 103 15.16 -8.02 -28.24
N VAL A 104 14.45 -7.01 -27.74
CA VAL A 104 12.98 -6.91 -27.85
C VAL A 104 12.57 -6.11 -29.09
N GLU A 105 13.34 -5.09 -29.47
CA GLU A 105 13.06 -4.28 -30.67
C GLU A 105 13.09 -5.12 -31.97
N ASP A 106 14.00 -6.10 -32.06
CA ASP A 106 14.09 -7.00 -33.23
C ASP A 106 12.86 -7.94 -33.40
N HIS A 107 11.98 -8.04 -32.38
CA HIS A 107 10.77 -8.86 -32.44
C HIS A 107 9.48 -8.08 -32.68
N GLU A 108 9.50 -6.74 -32.64
CA GLU A 108 8.31 -5.88 -32.82
C GLU A 108 8.22 -5.21 -34.20
N GLU A 109 9.12 -5.48 -35.15
CA GLU A 109 9.06 -4.95 -36.53
C GLU A 109 7.86 -5.48 -37.38
N GLY A 110 6.87 -6.13 -36.77
CA GLY A 110 5.80 -6.86 -37.45
C GLY A 110 4.41 -6.20 -37.53
N ASP A 111 4.11 -5.11 -36.82
CA ASP A 111 2.74 -4.56 -36.79
C ASP A 111 2.73 -3.04 -36.97
N GLN A 112 2.65 -2.63 -38.24
CA GLN A 112 2.25 -1.29 -38.64
C GLN A 112 0.72 -1.16 -38.47
N ASP A 113 0.24 -0.63 -37.35
CA ASP A 113 -0.97 0.19 -37.37
C ASP A 113 -1.09 1.12 -36.14
N LEU A 114 -1.37 2.38 -36.45
CA LEU A 114 -1.15 3.56 -35.62
C LEU A 114 -2.27 3.85 -34.60
N SER A 115 -1.83 4.47 -33.51
CA SER A 115 -2.54 5.40 -32.62
C SER A 115 -3.41 4.80 -31.50
N LEU A 116 -2.76 4.59 -30.35
CA LEU A 116 -3.28 4.92 -29.03
C LEU A 116 -2.07 4.93 -28.09
N GLU A 117 -1.84 6.06 -27.40
CA GLU A 117 -0.86 6.23 -26.34
C GLU A 117 -1.09 5.17 -25.25
N ARG A 118 -0.46 4.00 -25.40
CA ARG A 118 -0.28 3.06 -24.30
C ARG A 118 0.93 3.57 -23.52
N PRO A 119 0.83 3.83 -22.20
CA PRO A 119 2.01 4.03 -21.40
C PRO A 119 2.82 2.74 -21.53
N VAL A 120 3.96 2.82 -22.21
CA VAL A 120 4.81 1.66 -22.44
C VAL A 120 5.45 1.32 -21.10
N THR A 121 4.77 0.50 -20.30
CA THR A 121 5.40 -0.24 -19.21
C THR A 121 6.27 -1.31 -19.87
N HIS A 122 7.39 -0.88 -20.45
CA HIS A 122 8.41 -1.80 -20.93
C HIS A 122 8.83 -2.66 -19.73
N HIS A 123 8.59 -3.96 -19.82
CA HIS A 123 9.13 -4.91 -18.86
C HIS A 123 10.65 -4.94 -19.05
N MET A 124 11.35 -4.07 -18.32
CA MET A 124 12.81 -4.03 -18.25
C MET A 124 13.32 -5.40 -17.80
N GLN A 125 14.13 -6.05 -18.64
CA GLN A 125 14.86 -7.25 -18.24
C GLN A 125 15.95 -6.85 -17.25
N ALA A 126 15.87 -7.36 -16.02
CA ALA A 126 16.87 -7.16 -14.98
C ALA A 126 17.68 -8.45 -14.81
N ALA A 127 18.99 -8.32 -14.63
CA ALA A 127 19.82 -9.40 -14.12
C ALA A 127 19.31 -9.86 -12.74
N GLN A 128 19.64 -11.08 -12.33
CA GLN A 128 19.24 -11.55 -11.01
C GLN A 128 20.04 -10.82 -9.93
N ALA A 129 19.40 -9.93 -9.18
CA ALA A 129 20.01 -9.27 -8.04
C ALA A 129 20.41 -10.31 -6.98
N LEU A 130 21.64 -10.23 -6.50
CA LEU A 130 22.19 -11.15 -5.50
C LEU A 130 21.81 -10.68 -4.09
N PHE A 131 20.81 -11.33 -3.48
CA PHE A 131 20.56 -11.20 -2.05
C PHE A 131 21.17 -12.39 -1.30
N PRO A 132 22.05 -12.18 -0.30
CA PRO A 132 22.63 -13.27 0.46
C PRO A 132 21.55 -14.02 1.28
N SER A 133 21.22 -15.24 0.90
CA SER A 133 20.16 -16.05 1.54
C SER A 133 20.41 -16.29 3.05
N CYS A 134 21.67 -16.30 3.48
CA CYS A 134 22.04 -16.38 4.89
C CYS A 134 21.47 -15.22 5.73
N LEU A 135 21.32 -14.02 5.15
CA LEU A 135 20.75 -12.86 5.84
C LEU A 135 19.25 -13.03 6.10
N CYS A 136 18.53 -13.78 5.27
CA CYS A 136 17.12 -14.11 5.51
C CYS A 136 16.96 -14.94 6.78
N SER A 137 17.82 -15.94 6.94
CA SER A 137 17.80 -16.83 8.11
C SER A 137 18.30 -16.13 9.37
N ALA A 138 19.17 -15.13 9.21
CA ALA A 138 19.74 -14.34 10.30
C ALA A 138 18.89 -13.12 10.69
N ALA A 139 17.74 -12.87 10.05
CA ALA A 139 16.94 -11.67 10.28
C ALA A 139 16.57 -11.48 11.77
N ILE A 140 16.06 -12.52 12.43
CA ILE A 140 15.70 -12.46 13.86
C ILE A 140 16.95 -12.21 14.74
N PRO A 141 18.06 -12.97 14.61
CA PRO A 141 19.31 -12.66 15.31
C PRO A 141 19.79 -11.21 15.11
N ILE A 142 19.79 -10.71 13.87
CA ILE A 142 20.20 -9.35 13.54
C ILE A 142 19.31 -8.33 14.26
N ILE A 143 17.99 -8.51 14.21
CA ILE A 143 17.04 -7.63 14.92
C ILE A 143 17.27 -7.71 16.41
N ASN A 144 17.57 -8.89 16.95
CA ASN A 144 17.83 -9.05 18.37
C ASN A 144 19.08 -8.31 18.85
N SER A 145 20.12 -8.30 18.02
CA SER A 145 21.38 -7.58 18.25
C SER A 145 21.24 -6.05 18.26
N LEU A 146 20.08 -5.49 17.87
CA LEU A 146 19.82 -4.04 18.01
C LEU A 146 19.76 -3.57 19.47
N GLU A 147 19.62 -4.48 20.43
CA GLU A 147 19.69 -4.17 21.86
C GLU A 147 21.09 -4.32 22.46
N ASP A 148 22.05 -4.82 21.69
CA ASP A 148 23.39 -5.12 22.19
C ASP A 148 24.31 -3.90 22.12
N ALA A 149 24.63 -3.35 23.30
CA ALA A 149 25.50 -2.19 23.46
C ALA A 149 27.00 -2.55 23.59
N GLN A 150 27.38 -3.83 23.47
CA GLN A 150 28.79 -4.22 23.49
C GLN A 150 29.56 -3.56 22.34
N VAL A 151 30.82 -3.21 22.61
CA VAL A 151 31.71 -2.53 21.69
C VAL A 151 32.98 -3.34 21.45
N ASN A 152 33.50 -3.31 20.23
CA ASN A 152 34.79 -3.90 19.91
C ASN A 152 35.97 -2.97 20.31
N SER A 153 37.20 -3.42 20.07
CA SER A 153 38.42 -2.63 20.34
C SER A 153 38.53 -1.32 19.56
N GLU A 154 37.76 -1.16 18.48
CA GLU A 154 37.72 0.04 17.64
C GLU A 154 36.59 0.99 18.02
N GLY A 155 35.78 0.64 19.03
CA GLY A 155 34.64 1.44 19.50
C GLY A 155 33.35 1.26 18.70
N VAL A 156 33.29 0.29 17.78
CA VAL A 156 32.07 -0.04 17.02
C VAL A 156 31.18 -0.93 17.87
N SER A 157 29.93 -0.51 18.04
CA SER A 157 28.94 -1.29 18.80
C SER A 157 28.28 -2.38 17.96
N VAL A 158 27.86 -3.48 18.61
CA VAL A 158 27.05 -4.53 17.99
C VAL A 158 25.74 -3.95 17.45
N TYR A 159 25.10 -3.07 18.20
CA TYR A 159 23.94 -2.28 17.78
C TYR A 159 24.17 -1.56 16.44
N GLU A 160 25.25 -0.81 16.29
CA GLU A 160 25.53 -0.03 15.09
C GLU A 160 25.70 -0.93 13.87
N ALA A 161 26.44 -2.03 14.02
CA ALA A 161 26.60 -3.02 12.96
C ALA A 161 25.27 -3.68 12.58
N ALA A 162 24.46 -4.09 13.57
CA ALA A 162 23.16 -4.68 13.36
C ALA A 162 22.18 -3.72 12.69
N LEU A 163 22.15 -2.45 13.11
CA LEU A 163 21.30 -1.41 12.52
C LEU A 163 21.65 -1.20 11.05
N LYS A 164 22.94 -1.09 10.73
CA LYS A 164 23.41 -0.93 9.35
C LYS A 164 23.03 -2.11 8.47
N VAL A 165 23.24 -3.34 8.95
CA VAL A 165 22.88 -4.55 8.20
C VAL A 165 21.37 -4.63 7.98
N ALA A 166 20.56 -4.44 9.04
CA ALA A 166 19.10 -4.51 8.93
C ALA A 166 18.55 -3.44 7.98
N TYR A 167 19.04 -2.20 8.08
CA TYR A 167 18.63 -1.12 7.19
C TYR A 167 18.99 -1.42 5.72
N MET A 168 20.21 -1.90 5.44
CA MET A 168 20.60 -2.29 4.07
C MET A 168 19.72 -3.43 3.53
N CYS A 169 19.46 -4.47 4.33
CA CYS A 169 18.60 -5.57 3.90
C CYS A 169 17.17 -5.11 3.61
N LEU A 170 16.62 -4.24 4.45
CA LEU A 170 15.30 -3.65 4.21
C LEU A 170 15.29 -2.83 2.91
N THR A 171 16.31 -1.99 2.69
CA THR A 171 16.42 -1.17 1.49
C THR A 171 16.52 -2.00 0.21
N GLU A 172 17.29 -3.08 0.23
CA GLU A 172 17.54 -3.94 -0.95
C GLU A 172 16.37 -4.90 -1.24
N ASP A 173 15.95 -5.72 -0.27
CA ASP A 173 14.84 -6.66 -0.41
C ASP A 173 14.16 -6.94 0.94
N THR A 174 13.17 -6.10 1.26
CA THR A 174 12.38 -6.23 2.49
C THR A 174 11.64 -7.55 2.59
N ALA A 175 11.01 -7.99 1.50
CA ALA A 175 10.17 -9.18 1.51
C ALA A 175 11.00 -10.43 1.79
N LEU A 176 12.20 -10.50 1.19
CA LEU A 176 13.11 -11.60 1.40
C LEU A 176 13.77 -11.56 2.79
N PHE A 177 14.21 -10.38 3.25
CA PHE A 177 14.78 -10.22 4.59
C PHE A 177 13.80 -10.60 5.70
N LEU A 178 12.54 -10.16 5.60
CA LEU A 178 11.50 -10.42 6.60
C LEU A 178 10.76 -11.74 6.37
N ARG A 179 11.09 -12.50 5.32
CA ARG A 179 10.33 -13.69 4.89
C ARG A 179 10.00 -14.64 6.03
N HIS A 180 10.99 -15.01 6.84
CA HIS A 180 10.79 -15.94 7.94
C HIS A 180 9.82 -15.40 9.00
N ILE A 181 9.89 -14.11 9.30
CA ILE A 181 9.02 -13.43 10.26
C ILE A 181 7.59 -13.40 9.72
N LEU A 182 7.42 -13.01 8.45
CA LEU A 182 6.12 -12.91 7.79
C LEU A 182 5.44 -14.30 7.64
N GLU A 183 6.18 -15.31 7.21
CA GLU A 183 5.69 -16.70 7.11
C GLU A 183 5.22 -17.23 8.48
N LYS A 184 5.97 -16.95 9.56
CA LYS A 184 5.53 -17.33 10.90
C LYS A 184 4.32 -16.52 11.35
N LEU A 185 4.30 -15.22 11.11
CA LEU A 185 3.19 -14.34 11.47
C LEU A 185 1.83 -14.83 10.93
N THR A 186 1.81 -15.55 9.80
CA THR A 186 0.61 -16.18 9.22
C THR A 186 0.34 -17.62 9.66
N ARG A 187 1.33 -18.32 10.24
CA ARG A 187 1.24 -19.75 10.58
C ARG A 187 1.23 -20.02 12.07
N GLU A 188 2.18 -19.44 12.81
CA GLU A 188 2.43 -19.74 14.22
C GLU A 188 3.19 -18.62 14.93
N ARG A 189 3.09 -18.57 16.27
CA ARG A 189 3.84 -17.62 17.10
C ARG A 189 3.62 -16.15 16.71
N GLN A 190 2.40 -15.79 16.31
CA GLN A 190 2.11 -14.44 15.80
C GLN A 190 2.55 -13.34 16.77
N ASN A 191 2.28 -13.53 18.07
CA ASN A 191 2.66 -12.58 19.12
C ASN A 191 4.18 -12.34 19.19
N GLU A 192 4.99 -13.41 19.09
CA GLU A 192 6.45 -13.32 19.05
C GLU A 192 6.90 -12.54 17.80
N MET A 193 6.33 -12.86 16.63
CA MET A 193 6.70 -12.19 15.38
C MET A 193 6.33 -10.71 15.38
N PHE A 194 5.16 -10.36 15.93
CA PHE A 194 4.78 -8.96 16.12
C PHE A 194 5.68 -8.23 17.11
N GLN A 195 6.18 -8.88 18.16
CA GLN A 195 7.17 -8.28 19.05
C GLN A 195 8.50 -8.00 18.35
N ILE A 196 8.98 -8.94 17.52
CA ILE A 196 10.19 -8.76 16.71
C ILE A 196 10.01 -7.61 15.71
N LEU A 197 8.86 -7.53 15.02
CA LEU A 197 8.55 -6.41 14.12
C LEU A 197 8.53 -5.07 14.87
N ARG A 198 7.87 -4.99 16.03
CA ARG A 198 7.85 -3.76 16.84
C ARG A 198 9.25 -3.37 17.32
N LYS A 199 10.09 -4.35 17.67
CA LYS A 199 11.49 -4.11 18.01
C LYS A 199 12.23 -3.50 16.83
N LEU A 200 12.12 -4.08 15.63
CA LEU A 200 12.71 -3.52 14.42
C LEU A 200 12.27 -2.07 14.18
N LEU A 201 10.96 -1.79 14.23
CA LEU A 201 10.40 -0.45 13.99
C LEU A 201 10.80 0.57 15.06
N ARG A 202 11.03 0.14 16.31
CA ARG A 202 11.55 1.00 17.37
C ARG A 202 12.94 1.53 17.04
N TYR A 203 13.79 0.69 16.46
CA TYR A 203 15.17 1.05 16.11
C TYR A 203 15.31 1.70 14.73
N ILE A 204 14.34 1.45 13.83
CA ILE A 204 14.25 2.06 12.49
C ILE A 204 12.92 2.81 12.38
N PRO A 205 12.77 3.96 13.06
CA PRO A 205 11.52 4.73 13.05
C PRO A 205 11.20 5.34 11.68
N GLN A 206 12.22 5.51 10.83
CA GLN A 206 12.08 5.97 9.45
C GLN A 206 12.50 4.82 8.52
N LEU A 207 11.53 4.01 8.12
CA LEU A 207 11.75 2.92 7.19
C LEU A 207 12.10 3.47 5.79
N PRO A 208 12.93 2.74 5.01
CA PRO A 208 13.01 2.98 3.58
C PRO A 208 11.60 2.92 2.96
N PRO A 209 11.20 3.85 2.07
CA PRO A 209 9.83 3.90 1.55
C PRO A 209 9.34 2.60 0.91
N GLN A 210 10.21 1.90 0.20
CA GLN A 210 9.90 0.60 -0.40
C GLN A 210 9.63 -0.48 0.66
N SER A 211 10.37 -0.44 1.77
CA SER A 211 10.16 -1.34 2.91
C SER A 211 8.85 -1.05 3.61
N ALA A 212 8.56 0.23 3.82
CA ALA A 212 7.30 0.67 4.39
C ALA A 212 6.12 0.22 3.53
N CYS A 213 6.19 0.43 2.20
CA CYS A 213 5.15 0.01 1.27
C CYS A 213 4.97 -1.52 1.24
N SER A 214 6.07 -2.29 1.21
CA SER A 214 6.03 -3.76 1.25
C SER A 214 5.38 -4.28 2.54
N LEU A 215 5.83 -3.79 3.70
CA LEU A 215 5.32 -4.19 5.00
C LEU A 215 3.86 -3.75 5.21
N PHE A 216 3.51 -2.54 4.77
CA PHE A 216 2.14 -2.04 4.84
C PHE A 216 1.19 -2.92 4.04
N ASN A 217 1.50 -3.21 2.77
CA ASN A 217 0.65 -4.05 1.92
C ASN A 217 0.55 -5.48 2.47
N TYR A 218 1.64 -6.04 3.00
CA TYR A 218 1.59 -7.36 3.65
C TYR A 218 0.63 -7.38 4.85
N LEU A 219 0.74 -6.39 5.75
CA LEU A 219 -0.09 -6.31 6.94
C LEU A 219 -1.56 -6.01 6.61
N ILE A 220 -1.84 -5.23 5.57
CA ILE A 220 -3.21 -5.06 5.07
C ILE A 220 -3.76 -6.40 4.56
N GLY A 221 -2.98 -7.17 3.79
CA GLY A 221 -3.36 -8.51 3.36
C GLY A 221 -3.61 -9.46 4.53
N TYR A 222 -2.78 -9.36 5.57
CA TYR A 222 -2.96 -10.11 6.82
C TYR A 222 -4.27 -9.77 7.53
N VAL A 223 -4.60 -8.49 7.64
CA VAL A 223 -5.89 -8.04 8.20
C VAL A 223 -7.05 -8.58 7.36
N MET A 224 -6.99 -8.46 6.03
CA MET A 224 -8.02 -8.98 5.13
C MET A 224 -8.22 -10.49 5.28
N PHE A 225 -7.14 -11.25 5.47
CA PHE A 225 -7.21 -12.69 5.71
C PHE A 225 -8.05 -13.02 6.96
N TYR A 226 -7.76 -12.39 8.10
CA TYR A 226 -8.51 -12.64 9.34
C TYR A 226 -9.93 -12.08 9.35
N VAL A 227 -10.21 -11.06 8.54
CA VAL A 227 -11.58 -10.59 8.31
C VAL A 227 -12.39 -11.61 7.50
N ARG A 228 -11.81 -12.21 6.46
CA ARG A 228 -12.51 -13.16 5.57
C ARG A 228 -12.61 -14.58 6.16
N ALA A 229 -11.67 -14.97 7.01
CA ALA A 229 -11.68 -16.24 7.72
C ALA A 229 -11.66 -16.00 9.24
N PRO A 230 -12.80 -15.60 9.83
CA PRO A 230 -12.88 -15.36 11.26
C PRO A 230 -12.55 -16.64 12.04
N ILE A 231 -11.59 -16.52 12.95
CA ILE A 231 -11.24 -17.56 13.92
C ILE A 231 -11.35 -17.00 15.33
N GLU A 232 -11.43 -17.89 16.33
CA GLU A 232 -11.34 -17.50 17.73
C GLU A 232 -10.01 -16.77 17.99
N GLY A 233 -10.06 -15.62 18.69
CA GLY A 233 -8.89 -14.76 18.88
C GLY A 233 -8.45 -13.96 17.64
N GLY A 234 -9.14 -14.09 16.48
CA GLY A 234 -8.79 -13.38 15.25
C GLY A 234 -8.80 -11.85 15.37
N GLN A 235 -9.64 -11.32 16.27
CA GLN A 235 -9.70 -9.89 16.59
C GLN A 235 -8.38 -9.37 17.18
N ASP A 236 -7.72 -10.16 18.04
CA ASP A 236 -6.41 -9.79 18.60
C ASP A 236 -5.33 -9.79 17.53
N HIS A 237 -5.40 -10.70 16.56
CA HIS A 237 -4.49 -10.71 15.41
C HIS A 237 -4.66 -9.47 14.55
N ILE A 238 -5.91 -9.09 14.25
CA ILE A 238 -6.22 -7.84 13.53
C ILE A 238 -5.69 -6.63 14.31
N GLY A 239 -5.97 -6.55 15.62
CA GLY A 239 -5.52 -5.46 16.48
C GLY A 239 -3.99 -5.32 16.52
N ASN A 240 -3.27 -6.44 16.62
CA ASN A 240 -1.81 -6.45 16.55
C ASN A 240 -1.29 -5.94 15.20
N ALA A 241 -1.88 -6.38 14.08
CA ALA A 241 -1.51 -5.91 12.75
C ALA A 241 -1.75 -4.40 12.59
N LEU A 242 -2.92 -3.90 13.02
CA LEU A 242 -3.25 -2.47 13.00
C LEU A 242 -2.27 -1.63 13.82
N SER A 243 -1.82 -2.13 14.97
CA SER A 243 -0.82 -1.42 15.79
C SER A 243 0.55 -1.29 15.13
N VAL A 244 0.93 -2.25 14.28
CA VAL A 244 2.17 -2.18 13.49
C VAL A 244 1.96 -1.31 12.26
N LEU A 245 0.81 -1.42 11.58
CA LEU A 245 0.42 -0.54 10.47
C LEU A 245 0.48 0.94 10.87
N TRP A 246 0.04 1.28 12.09
CA TRP A 246 0.15 2.64 12.62
C TRP A 246 1.59 3.18 12.66
N GLN A 247 2.57 2.33 12.96
CA GLN A 247 3.99 2.72 12.98
C GLN A 247 4.59 2.81 11.58
N VAL A 248 4.10 1.98 10.65
CA VAL A 248 4.62 1.94 9.27
C VAL A 248 4.03 3.03 8.39
N ALA A 249 2.75 3.36 8.57
CA ALA A 249 1.99 4.28 7.71
C ALA A 249 2.67 5.64 7.45
N PRO A 250 3.33 6.30 8.42
CA PRO A 250 4.02 7.58 8.17
C PRO A 250 5.18 7.49 7.17
N CYS A 251 5.77 6.30 6.99
CA CYS A 251 6.88 6.06 6.07
C CYS A 251 6.39 5.66 4.66
N VAL A 252 5.08 5.48 4.47
CA VAL A 252 4.50 5.01 3.20
C VAL A 252 4.23 6.18 2.26
N ASN A 253 5.01 6.28 1.19
CA ASN A 253 4.88 7.37 0.22
C ASN A 253 3.64 7.22 -0.68
N GLY A 254 2.85 8.28 -0.79
CA GLY A 254 1.63 8.29 -1.60
C GLY A 254 0.44 7.56 -0.96
N LEU A 255 0.47 7.34 0.37
CA LEU A 255 -0.66 6.78 1.09
C LEU A 255 -1.75 7.84 1.32
N PHE A 256 -2.87 7.73 0.62
CA PHE A 256 -4.04 8.58 0.85
C PHE A 256 -5.14 7.80 1.59
N LEU A 257 -5.65 8.37 2.68
CA LEU A 257 -6.72 7.76 3.49
C LEU A 257 -8.00 7.50 2.70
N LYS A 258 -8.31 8.35 1.70
CA LYS A 258 -9.46 8.16 0.81
C LYS A 258 -9.35 6.86 -0.01
N ASP A 259 -8.14 6.55 -0.49
CA ASP A 259 -7.87 5.39 -1.34
C ASP A 259 -7.85 4.12 -0.48
N LEU A 260 -7.23 4.18 0.70
CA LEU A 260 -7.26 3.11 1.69
C LEU A 260 -8.71 2.75 2.08
N LYS A 261 -9.54 3.76 2.39
CA LYS A 261 -10.96 3.55 2.71
C LYS A 261 -11.73 2.91 1.56
N GLN A 262 -11.47 3.34 0.32
CA GLN A 262 -12.08 2.76 -0.87
C GLN A 262 -11.69 1.29 -1.05
N VAL A 263 -10.41 0.95 -0.84
CA VAL A 263 -9.91 -0.42 -0.91
C VAL A 263 -10.56 -1.29 0.17
N LEU A 264 -10.55 -0.86 1.44
CA LEU A 264 -11.15 -1.63 2.54
C LEU A 264 -12.65 -1.88 2.34
N ARG A 265 -13.38 -0.93 1.76
CA ARG A 265 -14.79 -1.11 1.37
C ARG A 265 -14.97 -2.13 0.25
N LYS A 266 -14.15 -2.01 -0.80
CA LYS A 266 -14.20 -2.93 -1.95
C LYS A 266 -13.93 -4.38 -1.50
N GLU A 267 -13.01 -4.54 -0.55
CA GLU A 267 -12.64 -5.83 0.03
C GLU A 267 -13.55 -6.28 1.19
N GLN A 268 -14.66 -5.57 1.45
CA GLN A 268 -15.63 -5.88 2.50
C GLN A 268 -15.03 -5.98 3.91
N CYS A 269 -13.97 -5.21 4.17
CA CYS A 269 -13.26 -5.22 5.44
C CYS A 269 -13.61 -4.05 6.36
N ASP A 270 -14.21 -2.99 5.84
CA ASP A 270 -14.44 -1.75 6.58
C ASP A 270 -15.36 -1.93 7.79
N ALA A 271 -16.48 -2.65 7.64
CA ALA A 271 -17.41 -2.92 8.74
C ALA A 271 -16.74 -3.70 9.88
N THR A 272 -16.04 -4.80 9.56
CA THR A 272 -15.35 -5.62 10.56
C THR A 272 -14.28 -4.83 11.30
N LEU A 273 -13.50 -4.01 10.59
CA LEU A 273 -12.47 -3.17 11.22
C LEU A 273 -13.06 -2.12 12.17
N LEU A 274 -14.20 -1.52 11.81
CA LEU A 274 -14.89 -0.57 12.70
C LEU A 274 -15.41 -1.26 13.95
N ILE A 275 -15.93 -2.49 13.83
CA ILE A 275 -16.34 -3.32 14.97
C ILE A 275 -15.13 -3.65 15.86
N THR A 276 -14.01 -4.11 15.29
CA THR A 276 -12.76 -4.38 16.05
C THR A 276 -12.29 -3.16 16.84
N ALA A 277 -12.44 -1.97 16.27
CA ALA A 277 -12.04 -0.71 16.88
C ALA A 277 -13.08 -0.15 17.88
N ASN A 278 -14.15 -0.89 18.18
CA ASN A 278 -15.29 -0.45 18.98
C ASN A 278 -15.87 0.89 18.50
N VAL A 279 -15.82 1.16 17.19
CA VAL A 279 -16.37 2.39 16.62
C VAL A 279 -17.87 2.19 16.42
N PRO A 280 -18.72 2.99 17.09
CA PRO A 280 -20.17 2.92 16.94
C PRO A 280 -20.53 3.17 15.47
N SER A 281 -20.99 2.13 14.79
CA SER A 281 -21.29 2.18 13.36
C SER A 281 -22.79 2.27 13.08
N ALA A 282 -23.60 1.71 13.99
CA ALA A 282 -25.05 1.78 13.92
C ALA A 282 -25.53 3.11 14.51
N LYS A 283 -26.19 3.93 13.69
CA LYS A 283 -26.76 5.22 14.11
C LYS A 283 -28.21 5.13 14.53
N LYS A 284 -28.91 4.09 14.06
CA LYS A 284 -30.31 3.84 14.34
C LYS A 284 -30.63 2.35 14.25
N ILE A 285 -31.60 1.92 15.04
CA ILE A 285 -32.25 0.61 14.93
C ILE A 285 -33.69 0.81 14.46
N ILE A 286 -34.16 -0.10 13.60
CA ILE A 286 -35.54 -0.08 13.09
C ILE A 286 -36.22 -1.32 13.65
N ILE A 287 -37.33 -1.12 14.37
CA ILE A 287 -38.10 -2.21 14.97
C ILE A 287 -39.42 -2.32 14.21
N HIS A 288 -39.69 -3.53 13.73
CA HIS A 288 -40.98 -3.88 13.13
C HIS A 288 -41.87 -4.49 14.20
N GLY A 289 -43.15 -4.11 14.18
CA GLY A 289 -44.15 -4.69 15.08
C GLY A 289 -44.54 -6.12 14.66
N PRO A 290 -45.44 -6.77 15.42
CA PRO A 290 -45.95 -8.10 15.10
C PRO A 290 -46.61 -8.17 13.71
N ASP A 291 -47.19 -7.06 13.26
CA ASP A 291 -47.68 -6.88 11.90
C ASP A 291 -46.59 -6.23 11.03
N ALA A 292 -46.00 -7.04 10.13
CA ALA A 292 -44.95 -6.62 9.21
C ALA A 292 -45.39 -5.55 8.19
N SER A 293 -46.70 -5.33 8.03
CA SER A 293 -47.25 -4.29 7.16
C SER A 293 -47.37 -2.92 7.85
N GLY A 294 -47.18 -2.86 9.17
CA GLY A 294 -47.26 -1.65 9.98
C GLY A 294 -46.07 -0.70 9.82
N ILE A 295 -46.26 0.56 10.24
CA ILE A 295 -45.19 1.56 10.27
C ILE A 295 -44.17 1.14 11.34
N PRO A 296 -42.88 0.95 11.00
CA PRO A 296 -41.87 0.57 11.98
C PRO A 296 -41.48 1.76 12.87
N SER A 297 -41.07 1.46 14.10
CA SER A 297 -40.42 2.44 14.99
C SER A 297 -38.93 2.56 14.67
N GLN A 298 -38.37 3.75 14.84
CA GLN A 298 -36.95 4.02 14.60
C GLN A 298 -36.33 4.70 15.81
N TYR A 299 -35.29 4.10 16.37
CA TYR A 299 -34.60 4.64 17.54
C TYR A 299 -33.16 5.02 17.19
N PRO A 300 -32.69 6.22 17.56
CA PRO A 300 -31.28 6.55 17.48
C PRO A 300 -30.47 5.67 18.44
N ILE A 301 -29.24 5.32 18.06
CA ILE A 301 -28.33 4.54 18.90
C ILE A 301 -27.26 5.47 19.47
N HIS A 302 -27.13 5.44 20.80
CA HIS A 302 -26.11 6.10 21.60
C HIS A 302 -25.28 5.04 22.36
N GLU A 303 -24.15 5.43 22.96
CA GLU A 303 -23.23 4.48 23.64
C GLU A 303 -23.88 3.74 24.83
N ASP A 304 -24.87 4.36 25.48
CA ASP A 304 -25.60 3.86 26.63
C ASP A 304 -26.94 3.19 26.26
N THR A 305 -27.24 3.06 24.96
CA THR A 305 -28.48 2.46 24.47
C THR A 305 -28.55 0.98 24.83
N GLN A 306 -29.62 0.59 25.54
CA GLN A 306 -29.85 -0.79 25.94
C GLN A 306 -31.07 -1.38 25.22
N PHE A 307 -30.95 -2.62 24.77
CA PHE A 307 -32.06 -3.34 24.10
C PHE A 307 -33.33 -3.44 24.95
N ASN A 308 -33.21 -3.47 26.28
CA ASN A 308 -34.37 -3.48 27.17
C ASN A 308 -35.20 -2.19 27.06
N VAL A 309 -34.55 -1.03 27.03
CA VAL A 309 -35.24 0.26 26.88
C VAL A 309 -35.91 0.34 25.51
N ILE A 310 -35.20 -0.10 24.45
CA ILE A 310 -35.77 -0.16 23.09
C ILE A 310 -37.00 -1.08 23.05
N LEU A 311 -36.94 -2.24 23.71
CA LEU A 311 -38.06 -3.18 23.77
C LEU A 311 -39.27 -2.54 24.47
N GLN A 312 -39.08 -1.90 25.62
CA GLN A 312 -40.16 -1.20 26.34
C GLN A 312 -40.80 -0.11 25.48
N ASP A 313 -39.98 0.80 24.92
CA ASP A 313 -40.47 1.87 24.05
C ASP A 313 -41.21 1.32 22.82
N SER A 314 -40.74 0.20 22.25
CA SER A 314 -41.42 -0.46 21.13
C SER A 314 -42.75 -1.09 21.51
N LEU A 315 -42.85 -1.74 22.68
CA LEU A 315 -44.11 -2.31 23.17
C LEU A 315 -45.17 -1.22 23.34
N ASP A 316 -44.76 -0.06 23.89
CA ASP A 316 -45.62 1.10 24.04
C ASP A 316 -46.02 1.70 22.68
N PHE A 317 -45.06 1.85 21.76
CA PHE A 317 -45.31 2.39 20.41
C PHE A 317 -46.30 1.52 19.61
N PHE A 318 -46.20 0.19 19.71
CA PHE A 318 -47.10 -0.73 19.02
C PHE A 318 -48.40 -1.00 19.79
N GLY A 319 -48.57 -0.41 20.98
CA GLY A 319 -49.78 -0.55 21.80
C GLY A 319 -50.00 -1.97 22.32
N ILE A 320 -48.91 -2.69 22.62
CA ILE A 320 -48.99 -4.04 23.20
C ILE A 320 -49.39 -3.94 24.67
N GLU A 321 -50.43 -4.68 25.07
CA GLU A 321 -50.89 -4.72 26.47
C GLU A 321 -49.79 -5.23 27.41
N GLU A 322 -49.65 -4.62 28.59
CA GLU A 322 -48.67 -5.00 29.62
C GLU A 322 -48.72 -6.50 29.99
N SER A 323 -49.91 -7.09 29.96
CA SER A 323 -50.13 -8.52 30.21
C SER A 323 -49.38 -9.42 29.22
N GLN A 324 -49.08 -8.90 28.02
CA GLN A 324 -48.44 -9.61 26.92
C GLN A 324 -46.97 -9.20 26.73
N HIS A 325 -46.44 -8.25 27.49
CA HIS A 325 -45.05 -7.79 27.37
C HIS A 325 -44.05 -8.95 27.52
N ASN A 326 -44.30 -9.86 28.47
CA ASN A 326 -43.46 -11.04 28.70
C ASN A 326 -43.46 -12.05 27.53
N ALA A 327 -44.40 -11.94 26.59
CA ALA A 327 -44.49 -12.80 25.41
C ALA A 327 -43.76 -12.22 24.18
N HIS A 328 -43.21 -11.01 24.29
CA HIS A 328 -42.57 -10.30 23.18
C HIS A 328 -41.08 -10.08 23.48
N PHE A 329 -40.25 -10.22 22.44
CA PHE A 329 -38.81 -10.01 22.51
C PHE A 329 -38.29 -9.51 21.16
N LEU A 330 -37.13 -8.86 21.17
CA LEU A 330 -36.47 -8.40 19.94
C LEU A 330 -35.79 -9.58 19.24
N VAL A 331 -35.97 -9.67 17.93
CA VAL A 331 -35.38 -10.71 17.08
C VAL A 331 -34.64 -10.06 15.92
N ASP A 332 -33.41 -10.49 15.67
CA ASP A 332 -32.72 -10.17 14.42
C ASP A 332 -33.24 -11.11 13.34
N THR A 333 -33.95 -10.55 12.36
CA THR A 333 -34.56 -11.33 11.26
C THR A 333 -33.56 -11.77 10.20
N LYS A 334 -32.29 -11.34 10.27
CA LYS A 334 -31.25 -11.67 9.30
C LYS A 334 -30.31 -12.80 9.72
N THR A 335 -30.39 -13.27 10.97
CA THR A 335 -29.60 -14.39 11.49
C THR A 335 -30.47 -15.59 11.82
#